data_AF-A0A9D6LXD6-F1
#
_entry.id   AF-A0A9D6LXD6-F1
#
_cell.length_a   1.000
_cell.length_b   1.000
_cell.length_c   1.000
_cell.angle_alpha   90.00
_cell.angle_beta   90.00
_cell.angle_gamma   90.00
#
_symmetry.space_group_name_H-M   'P 1'
#
loop_
_entity.id
_entity.type
_entity.pdbx_description
1 polymer ?
#
loop_
_entity_poly.entity_id
_entity_poly.type
_entity_poly.pdbx_seq_one_letter_code
_entity_poly.pdbx_strand_id
1 'polypeptide(L)'
;RETQRAFVYFALHGMTVDGIIVNRVLPEAVHDKYFRDWQRSQQKTLDQIEEYFAPVPVTRAPLFSHEVVGAERLAELARALYQSPDRDPSARSRTEAPFRFEKNGAGYRVSLRLPFTAPEEVSVFKKGENLVVEVGALRRHVGLPTTLAALQPRKAKLEGGVLTVELMENRP
;
A
#
# COMPACT_ATOMS: atom_id res chain seq x y z
N ARG A 1 4.23 -2.30 -11.14
CA ARG A 1 5.59 -2.14 -10.57
C ARG A 1 5.76 -0.81 -9.83
N GLU A 2 5.61 0.36 -10.47
CA GLU A 2 5.80 1.63 -9.74
C GLU A 2 4.78 1.87 -8.61
N THR A 3 3.50 1.57 -8.84
CA THR A 3 2.46 1.64 -7.79
C THR A 3 2.75 0.71 -6.61
N GLN A 4 3.36 -0.46 -6.85
CA GLN A 4 3.74 -1.40 -5.79
C GLN A 4 4.89 -0.81 -4.95
N ARG A 5 5.89 -0.20 -5.59
CA ARG A 5 6.97 0.52 -4.89
C ARG A 5 6.43 1.68 -4.05
N ALA A 6 5.51 2.47 -4.59
CA ALA A 6 4.85 3.54 -3.85
C ALA A 6 4.05 2.99 -2.65
N PHE A 7 3.35 1.87 -2.81
CA PHE A 7 2.63 1.21 -1.73
C PHE A 7 3.56 0.82 -0.56
N VAL A 8 4.67 0.16 -0.88
CA VAL A 8 5.71 -0.20 0.11
C VAL A 8 6.30 1.04 0.77
N TYR A 9 6.56 2.10 0.00
CA TYR A 9 7.02 3.38 0.53
C TYR A 9 6.05 3.97 1.56
N PHE A 10 4.74 4.02 1.25
CA PHE A 10 3.73 4.53 2.18
C PHE A 10 3.65 3.67 3.43
N ALA A 11 3.67 2.35 3.29
CA ALA A 11 3.64 1.42 4.41
C ALA A 11 4.84 1.60 5.35
N LEU A 12 6.07 1.74 4.81
CA LEU A 12 7.27 2.04 5.58
C LEU A 12 7.18 3.37 6.35
N HIS A 13 6.50 4.37 5.80
CA HIS A 13 6.31 5.67 6.44
C HIS A 13 5.12 5.72 7.41
N GLY A 14 4.44 4.60 7.64
CA GLY A 14 3.32 4.56 8.55
C GLY A 14 2.00 5.05 7.95
N MET A 15 1.94 5.29 6.65
CA MET A 15 0.75 5.75 5.95
C MET A 15 -0.09 4.57 5.47
N THR A 16 -1.34 4.52 5.89
CA THR A 16 -2.31 3.54 5.40
C THR A 16 -2.80 3.96 4.03
N VAL A 17 -2.53 3.15 3.01
CA VAL A 17 -3.19 3.27 1.71
C VAL A 17 -4.58 2.61 1.80
N ASP A 18 -5.62 3.42 1.70
CA ASP A 18 -7.02 3.01 1.82
C ASP A 18 -7.78 3.01 0.48
N GLY A 19 -7.13 3.38 -0.62
CA GLY A 19 -7.74 3.31 -1.94
C GLY A 19 -6.73 3.41 -3.06
N ILE A 20 -7.07 2.83 -4.20
CA ILE A 20 -6.32 2.95 -5.45
C ILE A 20 -7.27 3.42 -6.54
N ILE A 21 -6.86 4.43 -7.30
CA ILE A 21 -7.62 4.89 -8.46
C ILE A 21 -6.85 4.50 -9.72
N VAL A 22 -7.48 3.70 -10.58
CA VAL A 22 -6.98 3.42 -11.93
C VAL A 22 -7.66 4.39 -12.89
N ASN A 23 -6.87 5.30 -13.44
CA ASN A 23 -7.36 6.36 -14.32
C ASN A 23 -7.36 5.94 -15.79
N ARG A 24 -8.19 6.59 -16.60
CA ARG A 24 -8.30 6.41 -18.07
C ARG A 24 -8.65 4.97 -18.46
N VAL A 25 -9.59 4.37 -17.75
CA VAL A 25 -10.15 3.06 -18.11
C VAL A 25 -11.06 3.21 -19.33
N LEU A 26 -10.82 2.45 -20.39
CA LEU A 26 -11.66 2.45 -21.57
C LEU A 26 -13.08 2.04 -21.18
N PRO A 27 -14.11 2.84 -21.50
CA PRO A 27 -15.50 2.48 -21.20
C PRO A 27 -15.92 1.19 -21.89
N GLU A 28 -16.73 0.37 -21.22
CA GLU A 28 -17.29 -0.88 -21.79
C GLU A 28 -18.23 -0.61 -22.97
N ALA A 29 -18.82 0.59 -23.03
CA ALA A 29 -19.70 1.03 -24.12
C ALA A 29 -18.96 1.22 -25.47
N VAL A 30 -17.63 1.22 -25.48
CA VAL A 30 -16.85 1.27 -26.73
C VAL A 30 -16.88 -0.13 -27.35
N HIS A 31 -17.62 -0.31 -28.44
CA HIS A 31 -17.75 -1.59 -29.15
C HIS A 31 -16.94 -1.67 -30.45
N ASP A 32 -16.19 -0.62 -30.76
CA ASP A 32 -15.38 -0.56 -31.97
C ASP A 32 -14.31 -1.66 -31.96
N LYS A 33 -14.24 -2.41 -33.08
CA LYS A 33 -13.32 -3.53 -33.27
C LYS A 33 -11.86 -3.11 -33.05
N TYR A 34 -11.51 -1.86 -33.36
CA TYR A 34 -10.17 -1.31 -33.18
C TYR A 34 -9.71 -1.34 -31.71
N PHE A 35 -10.63 -1.11 -30.76
CA PHE A 35 -10.29 -1.00 -29.33
C PHE A 35 -10.43 -2.32 -28.56
N ARG A 36 -10.93 -3.39 -29.18
CA ARG A 36 -11.24 -4.65 -28.49
C ARG A 36 -10.03 -5.28 -27.80
N ASP A 37 -8.87 -5.29 -28.47
CA ASP A 37 -7.66 -5.90 -27.92
C ASP A 37 -7.10 -5.08 -26.75
N TRP A 38 -7.20 -3.75 -26.84
CA TRP A 38 -6.83 -2.85 -25.72
C TRP A 38 -7.78 -3.00 -24.53
N GLN A 39 -9.09 -3.07 -24.75
CA GLN A 39 -10.04 -3.35 -23.67
C GLN A 39 -9.74 -4.68 -22.98
N ARG A 40 -9.48 -5.76 -23.75
CA ARG A 40 -9.14 -7.06 -23.19
C ARG A 40 -7.84 -7.03 -22.38
N SER A 41 -6.81 -6.40 -22.92
CA SER A 41 -5.52 -6.25 -22.21
C SER A 41 -5.64 -5.40 -20.95
N GLN A 42 -6.43 -4.32 -21.01
CA GLN A 42 -6.68 -3.46 -19.87
C GLN A 42 -7.48 -4.19 -18.79
N GLN A 43 -8.51 -4.95 -19.16
CA GLN A 43 -9.30 -5.74 -18.20
C GLN A 43 -8.43 -6.76 -17.46
N LYS A 44 -7.59 -7.51 -18.18
CA LYS A 44 -6.63 -8.44 -17.54
C LYS A 44 -5.69 -7.72 -16.56
N THR A 45 -5.27 -6.50 -16.90
CA THR A 45 -4.41 -5.70 -16.01
C THR A 45 -5.19 -5.20 -14.79
N LEU A 46 -6.46 -4.81 -14.96
CA LEU A 46 -7.34 -4.40 -13.86
C LEU A 46 -7.57 -5.55 -12.87
N ASP A 47 -7.84 -6.75 -13.37
CA ASP A 47 -8.03 -7.94 -12.55
C ASP A 47 -6.77 -8.24 -11.71
N GLN A 48 -5.59 -8.13 -12.32
CA GLN A 48 -4.31 -8.27 -11.62
C GLN A 48 -4.08 -7.19 -10.56
N ILE A 49 -4.48 -5.94 -10.83
CA ILE A 49 -4.38 -4.84 -9.86
C ILE A 49 -5.28 -5.14 -8.65
N GLU A 50 -6.52 -5.58 -8.89
CA GLU A 50 -7.46 -5.92 -7.83
C GLU A 50 -6.94 -7.08 -6.97
N GLU A 51 -6.40 -8.13 -7.59
CA GLU A 51 -5.79 -9.26 -6.88
C GLU A 51 -4.56 -8.83 -6.06
N TYR A 52 -3.63 -8.08 -6.67
CA TYR A 52 -2.40 -7.68 -6.00
C TYR A 52 -2.64 -6.76 -4.82
N PHE A 53 -3.56 -5.81 -4.94
CA PHE A 53 -3.79 -4.83 -3.89
C PHE A 53 -4.87 -5.21 -2.90
N ALA A 54 -5.52 -6.36 -3.05
CA ALA A 54 -6.48 -6.86 -2.07
C ALA A 54 -5.87 -6.83 -0.64
N PRO A 55 -6.62 -6.33 0.37
CA PRO A 55 -8.03 -5.93 0.36
C PRO A 55 -8.27 -4.41 0.10
N VAL A 56 -7.31 -3.69 -0.48
CA VAL A 56 -7.44 -2.25 -0.75
C VAL A 56 -8.42 -2.02 -1.91
N PRO A 57 -9.48 -1.21 -1.72
CA PRO A 57 -10.44 -0.93 -2.79
C PRO A 57 -9.79 -0.28 -4.01
N VAL A 58 -10.12 -0.80 -5.19
CA VAL A 58 -9.71 -0.25 -6.48
C VAL A 58 -10.90 0.43 -7.14
N THR A 59 -10.80 1.73 -7.39
CA THR A 59 -11.81 2.53 -8.10
C THR A 59 -11.32 2.82 -9.51
N ARG A 60 -12.22 2.70 -10.49
CA ARG A 60 -11.90 2.88 -11.91
C ARG A 60 -12.45 4.24 -12.38
N ALA A 61 -11.58 5.14 -12.82
CA ALA A 61 -11.97 6.38 -13.50
C ALA A 61 -12.01 6.14 -15.02
N PRO A 62 -13.16 6.35 -15.68
CA PRO A 62 -13.26 6.14 -17.12
C PRO A 62 -12.43 7.15 -17.90
N LEU A 63 -12.06 6.78 -19.11
CA LEU A 63 -11.52 7.71 -20.10
C LEU A 63 -12.67 8.57 -20.65
N PHE A 64 -12.66 9.86 -20.35
CA PHE A 64 -13.60 10.82 -20.89
C PHE A 64 -13.23 11.21 -22.33
N SER A 65 -14.24 11.53 -23.14
CA SER A 65 -14.08 12.02 -24.52
C SER A 65 -13.60 13.47 -24.61
N HIS A 66 -13.48 14.15 -23.46
CA HIS A 66 -13.12 15.55 -23.33
C HIS A 66 -12.19 15.74 -22.14
N GLU A 67 -11.52 16.88 -22.08
CA GLU A 67 -10.67 17.23 -20.94
C GLU A 67 -11.49 17.50 -19.68
N VAL A 68 -11.05 16.95 -18.55
CA VAL A 68 -11.70 17.15 -17.25
C VAL A 68 -11.23 18.47 -16.63
N VAL A 69 -11.70 19.59 -17.19
CA VAL A 69 -11.35 20.95 -16.76
C VAL A 69 -12.63 21.75 -16.46
N GLY A 70 -12.59 22.53 -15.38
CA GLY A 70 -13.73 23.31 -14.90
C GLY A 70 -14.65 22.51 -13.97
N ALA A 71 -15.44 23.24 -13.17
CA ALA A 71 -16.25 22.66 -12.10
C ALA A 71 -17.26 21.60 -12.59
N GLU A 72 -17.87 21.83 -13.76
CA GLU A 72 -18.84 20.90 -14.33
C GLU A 72 -18.22 19.54 -14.67
N ARG A 73 -17.05 19.54 -15.31
CA ARG A 73 -16.34 18.31 -15.70
C ARG A 73 -15.75 17.60 -14.49
N LEU A 74 -15.26 18.35 -13.51
CA LEU A 74 -14.82 17.79 -12.23
C LEU A 74 -15.98 17.12 -11.48
N ALA A 75 -17.20 17.68 -11.55
CA ALA A 75 -18.38 17.05 -10.97
C ALA A 75 -18.78 15.76 -11.71
N GLU A 76 -18.56 15.68 -13.02
CA GLU A 76 -18.73 14.45 -13.81
C GLU A 76 -17.75 13.35 -13.37
N LEU A 77 -16.46 13.68 -13.21
CA LEU A 77 -15.45 12.77 -12.68
C LEU A 77 -15.79 12.32 -11.25
N ALA A 78 -16.24 13.24 -10.39
CA ALA A 78 -16.65 12.93 -9.03
C ALA A 78 -17.81 11.92 -9.01
N ARG A 79 -18.83 12.11 -9.86
CA ARG A 79 -19.93 11.13 -10.00
C ARG A 79 -19.42 9.76 -10.44
N ALA A 80 -18.47 9.69 -11.37
CA ALA A 80 -17.90 8.42 -11.83
C ALA A 80 -17.10 7.69 -10.72
N LEU A 81 -16.33 8.43 -9.91
CA LEU A 81 -15.51 7.86 -8.84
C LEU A 81 -16.31 7.48 -7.59
N TYR A 82 -17.24 8.34 -7.17
CA TYR A 82 -17.94 8.19 -5.89
C TYR A 82 -19.30 7.51 -6.03
N GLN A 83 -19.88 7.46 -7.24
CA GLN A 83 -21.12 6.74 -7.62
C GLN A 83 -22.40 7.16 -6.91
N SER A 84 -22.32 7.74 -5.71
CA SER A 84 -23.41 8.33 -4.95
C SER A 84 -23.01 9.70 -4.41
N PRO A 85 -23.89 10.71 -4.45
CA PRO A 85 -23.65 12.00 -3.81
C PRO A 85 -23.53 11.91 -2.29
N ASP A 86 -24.10 10.86 -1.68
CA ASP A 86 -24.03 10.64 -0.23
C ASP A 86 -22.75 9.92 0.21
N ARG A 87 -21.93 9.47 -0.74
CA ARG A 87 -20.65 8.83 -0.42
C ARG A 87 -19.64 9.90 -0.06
N ASP A 88 -19.28 9.95 1.21
CA ASP A 88 -18.24 10.84 1.73
C ASP A 88 -16.86 10.49 1.10
N PRO A 89 -16.25 11.39 0.30
CA PRO A 89 -14.95 11.16 -0.31
C PRO A 89 -13.79 11.14 0.71
N SER A 90 -14.02 11.62 1.94
CA SER A 90 -13.05 11.58 3.04
C SER A 90 -13.19 10.35 3.94
N ALA A 91 -14.22 9.54 3.73
CA ALA A 91 -14.43 8.31 4.49
C ALA A 91 -13.30 7.32 4.23
N ARG A 92 -12.62 6.92 5.30
CA ARG A 92 -11.54 5.93 5.23
C ARG A 92 -12.12 4.54 5.07
N SER A 93 -11.75 3.85 3.99
CA SER A 93 -12.17 2.47 3.76
C SER A 93 -11.34 1.47 4.60
N ARG A 94 -10.12 1.87 4.99
CA ARG A 94 -9.18 1.07 5.77
C ARG A 94 -8.50 1.92 6.84
N THR A 95 -8.36 1.35 8.03
CA THR A 95 -7.73 2.01 9.19
C THR A 95 -6.60 1.18 9.80
N GLU A 96 -6.29 0.02 9.22
CA GLU A 96 -5.22 -0.83 9.73
C GLU A 96 -3.87 -0.14 9.58
N ALA A 97 -3.17 0.04 10.71
CA ALA A 97 -1.83 0.59 10.72
C ALA A 97 -0.86 -0.34 9.99
N PRO A 98 0.00 0.17 9.09
CA PRO A 98 0.96 -0.65 8.36
C PRO A 98 2.14 -1.09 9.26
N PHE A 99 2.27 -0.52 10.45
CA PHE A 99 3.24 -0.87 11.48
C PHE A 99 2.53 -1.13 12.82
N ARG A 100 2.99 -2.15 13.55
CA ARG A 100 2.52 -2.45 14.91
C ARG A 100 3.68 -2.85 15.81
N PHE A 101 3.56 -2.47 17.08
CA PHE A 101 4.45 -2.88 18.16
C PHE A 101 3.63 -3.62 19.19
N GLU A 102 3.92 -4.90 19.39
CA GLU A 102 3.16 -5.77 20.29
C GLU A 102 4.10 -6.42 21.30
N LYS A 103 3.70 -6.46 22.58
CA LYS A 103 4.47 -7.18 23.59
C LYS A 103 4.35 -8.67 23.34
N ASN A 104 5.48 -9.39 23.37
CA ASN A 104 5.53 -10.83 23.15
C ASN A 104 6.43 -11.49 24.21
N GLY A 105 5.81 -11.97 25.29
CA GLY A 105 6.52 -12.53 26.44
C GLY A 105 7.46 -11.51 27.10
N ALA A 106 8.76 -11.84 27.16
CA ALA A 106 9.81 -10.96 27.68
C ALA A 106 10.35 -9.95 26.66
N GLY A 107 9.87 -10.00 25.41
CA GLY A 107 10.31 -9.10 24.34
C GLY A 107 9.13 -8.41 23.66
N TYR A 108 9.39 -7.95 22.45
CA TYR A 108 8.40 -7.31 21.60
C TYR A 108 8.49 -7.82 20.17
N ARG A 109 7.35 -7.77 19.48
CA ARG A 109 7.22 -8.03 18.06
C ARG A 109 6.92 -6.72 17.35
N VAL A 110 7.74 -6.39 16.36
CA VAL A 110 7.47 -5.32 15.40
C VAL A 110 6.98 -5.95 14.11
N SER A 111 5.82 -5.55 13.63
CA SER A 111 5.20 -6.08 12.42
C SER A 111 5.01 -4.96 11.40
N LEU A 112 5.54 -5.12 10.19
CA LEU A 112 5.40 -4.17 9.09
C LEU A 112 4.80 -4.86 7.87
N ARG A 113 3.78 -4.27 7.25
CA ARG A 113 3.22 -4.76 5.99
C ARG A 113 4.09 -4.29 4.83
N LEU A 114 4.73 -5.24 4.16
CA LEU A 114 5.57 -5.05 2.97
C LEU A 114 5.10 -6.01 1.87
N PRO A 115 3.87 -5.83 1.36
CA PRO A 115 3.42 -6.64 0.22
C PRO A 115 4.31 -6.36 -0.99
N PHE A 116 4.41 -7.34 -1.90
CA PHE A 116 5.22 -7.27 -3.12
C PHE A 116 6.74 -7.30 -2.90
N THR A 117 7.20 -7.47 -1.67
CA THR A 117 8.62 -7.49 -1.34
C THR A 117 9.11 -8.93 -1.22
N ALA A 118 10.26 -9.23 -1.84
CA ALA A 118 10.93 -10.52 -1.66
C ALA A 118 11.85 -10.50 -0.42
N PRO A 119 12.05 -11.63 0.28
CA PRO A 119 12.88 -11.67 1.49
C PRO A 119 14.31 -11.15 1.28
N GLU A 120 14.90 -11.42 0.12
CA GLU A 120 16.23 -10.98 -0.28
C GLU A 120 16.34 -9.46 -0.50
N GLU A 121 15.23 -8.77 -0.69
CA GLU A 121 15.20 -7.30 -0.84
C GLU A 121 15.11 -6.58 0.50
N VAL A 122 14.90 -7.30 1.61
CA VAL A 122 14.69 -6.73 2.94
C VAL A 122 15.93 -6.85 3.81
N SER A 123 16.35 -5.71 4.35
CA SER A 123 17.37 -5.62 5.39
C SER A 123 16.80 -4.91 6.61
N VAL A 124 17.07 -5.45 7.80
CA VAL A 124 16.63 -4.87 9.07
C VAL A 124 17.77 -4.91 10.07
N PHE A 125 18.05 -3.76 10.67
CA PHE A 125 19.02 -3.65 11.75
C PHE A 125 18.67 -2.48 12.67
N LYS A 126 19.24 -2.47 13.86
CA LYS A 126 19.03 -1.39 14.82
C LYS A 126 20.21 -0.41 14.77
N LYS A 127 19.92 0.90 14.79
CA LYS A 127 20.91 1.99 14.90
C LYS A 127 20.45 3.01 15.94
N GLY A 128 21.10 3.00 17.10
CA GLY A 128 20.67 3.79 18.26
C GLY A 128 19.27 3.39 18.69
N GLU A 129 18.35 4.35 18.79
CA GLU A 129 16.95 4.14 19.16
C GLU A 129 16.04 3.85 17.95
N ASN A 130 16.60 3.58 16.78
CA ASN A 130 15.84 3.35 15.55
C ASN A 130 15.99 1.91 15.06
N LEU A 131 14.88 1.32 14.61
CA LEU A 131 14.89 0.17 13.72
C LEU A 131 15.00 0.70 12.28
N VAL A 132 16.11 0.40 11.63
CA VAL A 132 16.32 0.72 10.22
C VAL A 132 15.78 -0.44 9.39
N VAL A 133 14.84 -0.12 8.51
CA VAL A 133 14.24 -1.06 7.57
C VAL A 133 14.58 -0.59 6.16
N GLU A 134 15.21 -1.47 5.39
CA GLU A 134 15.59 -1.26 4.00
C GLU A 134 14.82 -2.25 3.13
N VAL A 135 14.26 -1.76 2.03
CA VAL A 135 13.52 -2.53 1.03
C VAL A 135 13.99 -2.09 -0.36
N GLY A 136 14.91 -2.85 -0.96
CA GLY A 136 15.59 -2.43 -2.18
C GLY A 136 16.26 -1.07 -2.03
N ALA A 137 15.82 -0.07 -2.81
CA ALA A 137 16.33 1.31 -2.74
C ALA A 137 15.65 2.18 -1.65
N LEU A 138 14.61 1.68 -0.99
CA LEU A 138 13.89 2.41 0.05
C LEU A 138 14.55 2.16 1.40
N ARG A 139 14.78 3.21 2.18
CA ARG A 139 15.34 3.13 3.53
C ARG A 139 14.53 3.97 4.50
N ARG A 140 14.10 3.38 5.61
CA ARG A 140 13.36 4.08 6.66
C ARG A 140 13.98 3.84 8.03
N HIS A 141 14.06 4.91 8.81
CA HIS A 141 14.39 4.87 10.23
C HIS A 141 13.09 4.93 11.02
N VAL A 142 12.70 3.82 11.63
CA VAL A 142 11.52 3.72 12.48
C VAL A 142 11.97 3.93 13.92
N GLY A 143 11.59 5.06 14.50
CA GLY A 143 11.87 5.36 15.91
C GLY A 143 11.18 4.34 16.82
N LEU A 144 11.95 3.75 17.73
CA LEU A 144 11.42 2.83 18.73
C LEU A 144 10.96 3.63 19.95
N PRO A 145 9.78 3.33 20.52
CA PRO A 145 9.42 3.83 21.85
C PRO A 145 10.51 3.50 22.87
N THR A 146 10.65 4.33 23.92
CA THR A 146 11.74 4.22 24.91
C THR A 146 11.85 2.82 25.54
N THR A 147 10.73 2.13 25.77
CA THR A 147 10.69 0.75 26.30
C THR A 147 11.32 -0.28 25.36
N LEU A 148 11.33 -0.01 24.06
CA LEU A 148 11.89 -0.86 23.00
C LEU A 148 13.33 -0.46 22.64
N ALA A 149 13.73 0.77 22.94
CA ALA A 149 15.01 1.34 22.54
C ALA A 149 16.23 0.59 23.09
N ALA A 150 16.11 -0.12 24.21
CA ALA A 150 17.18 -0.95 24.78
C ALA A 150 17.25 -2.37 24.16
N LEU A 151 16.16 -2.85 23.55
CA LEU A 151 16.05 -4.21 23.03
C LEU A 151 16.82 -4.38 21.70
N GLN A 152 17.28 -5.60 21.40
CA GLN A 152 18.03 -5.91 20.19
C GLN A 152 17.22 -6.82 19.25
N PRO A 153 17.31 -6.63 17.92
CA PRO A 153 16.75 -7.57 16.95
C PRO A 153 17.41 -8.94 17.09
N ARG A 154 16.59 -9.96 17.37
CA ARG A 154 17.02 -11.36 17.50
C ARG A 154 16.67 -12.19 16.28
N LYS A 155 15.54 -11.87 15.65
CA LYS A 155 15.03 -12.58 14.48
C LYS A 155 14.22 -11.63 13.61
N ALA A 156 14.36 -11.75 12.31
CA ALA A 156 13.50 -11.11 11.33
C ALA A 156 12.99 -12.18 10.35
N LYS A 157 11.72 -12.11 9.98
CA LYS A 157 11.10 -13.01 8.98
C LYS A 157 10.12 -12.21 8.14
N LEU A 158 10.18 -12.37 6.82
CA LEU A 158 9.15 -11.91 5.89
C LEU A 158 8.30 -13.11 5.46
N GLU A 159 7.00 -13.06 5.75
CA GLU A 159 6.06 -14.13 5.37
C GLU A 159 4.70 -13.51 5.07
N GLY A 160 4.06 -13.94 3.97
CA GLY A 160 2.75 -13.43 3.57
C GLY A 160 2.69 -11.90 3.39
N GLY A 161 3.80 -11.27 2.98
CA GLY A 161 3.90 -9.81 2.86
C GLY A 161 3.97 -9.06 4.19
N VAL A 162 4.26 -9.75 5.30
CA VAL A 162 4.45 -9.15 6.62
C VAL A 162 5.86 -9.44 7.13
N LEU A 163 6.64 -8.39 7.33
CA LEU A 163 7.92 -8.44 8.01
C LEU A 163 7.68 -8.42 9.51
N THR A 164 8.15 -9.45 10.20
CA THR A 164 8.09 -9.59 11.65
C THR A 164 9.50 -9.56 12.21
N VAL A 165 9.75 -8.66 13.17
CA VAL A 165 11.02 -8.49 13.87
C VAL A 165 10.81 -8.73 15.36
N GLU A 166 11.53 -9.70 15.91
CA GLU A 166 11.54 -10.00 17.34
C GLU A 166 12.65 -9.21 18.03
N LEU A 167 12.26 -8.35 18.96
CA LEU A 167 13.14 -7.56 19.80
C LEU A 167 13.18 -8.17 21.20
N MET A 168 14.37 -8.46 21.71
CA MET A 168 14.55 -9.00 23.06
C MET A 168 15.70 -8.29 23.79
N GLU A 169 15.72 -8.41 25.12
CA GLU A 169 16.88 -7.99 25.89
C GLU A 169 18.13 -8.73 25.43
N ASN A 170 19.24 -8.02 25.42
CA ASN A 170 20.54 -8.61 25.15
C ASN A 170 20.94 -9.44 26.37
N ARG A 171 20.57 -10.73 26.40
CA ARG A 171 21.10 -11.65 27.40
C ARG A 171 22.57 -11.93 27.09
N PRO A 172 23.49 -11.77 28.06
CA PRO A 172 24.90 -12.08 27.90
C PRO A 172 25.14 -13.56 27.59
#